data_AF-A0AA43BBG2-F1
#
_entry.id   AF-A0AA43BBG2-F1
#
_cell.length_a   1.000
_cell.length_b   1.000
_cell.length_c   1.000
_cell.angle_alpha   90.00
_cell.angle_beta   90.00
_cell.angle_gamma   90.00
#
_symmetry.space_group_name_H-M   'P 1'
#
loop_
_entity.id
_entity.type
_entity.pdbx_description
1 polymer ?
#
loop_
_entity_poly.entity_id
_entity_poly.type
_entity_poly.pdbx_seq_one_letter_code
_entity_poly.pdbx_strand_id
1 'polypeptide(L)'
;MSAALLVRALRDPATVVGLDAAGWNSLIAMARAERLIGTLAFRLEGQAVPDAVRPILTDAKADAAREARQAIWEADRARAALAPIGLPVILLKGTAYAAAGLAARQGRFIGDLDILVPRDRIDAAADALIAAGWEWVKEDPYDDAYYRQWMHELPPMIHTERDRMIDVHHTVLPLTARQTPDAAAMMADAVLITDGLYMLCAEDRVCHAVAHLLADGDLQGGLRNLWDIHCLLADIDPQALEARAARHGILPHVRQAQRLAAAIYGAGARLTLWDRLVRARLLARNGWGQETRKALVFAFFVRSHWLRMPPLMLARHLFTKWRKGHRPQ
;
A
#
# COMPACT_ATOMS: atom_id res chain seq x y z
N MET A 1 -22.24 12.25 4.36
CA MET A 1 -21.02 12.50 5.16
C MET A 1 -20.55 11.17 5.69
N SER A 2 -19.27 10.80 5.55
CA SER A 2 -18.91 9.39 5.81
C SER A 2 -17.42 9.07 5.87
N ALA A 3 -16.61 9.34 4.85
CA ALA A 3 -15.16 9.13 4.98
C ALA A 3 -14.52 10.08 6.02
N ALA A 4 -15.09 11.28 6.17
CA ALA A 4 -14.70 12.23 7.21
C ALA A 4 -14.99 11.71 8.63
N LEU A 5 -16.00 10.84 8.82
CA LEU A 5 -16.30 10.24 10.12
C LEU A 5 -15.19 9.28 10.55
N LEU A 6 -14.74 8.42 9.65
CA LEU A 6 -13.60 7.53 9.88
C LEU A 6 -12.33 8.32 10.22
N VAL A 7 -12.04 9.37 9.43
CA VAL A 7 -10.87 10.24 9.69
C VAL A 7 -10.97 10.90 11.07
N ARG A 8 -12.16 11.41 11.44
CA ARG A 8 -12.38 12.03 12.75
C ARG A 8 -12.15 11.04 13.89
N ALA A 9 -12.70 9.82 13.78
CA ALA A 9 -12.52 8.78 14.79
C ALA A 9 -11.05 8.31 14.92
N LEU A 10 -10.30 8.25 13.81
CA LEU A 10 -8.88 7.90 13.84
C LEU A 10 -8.01 9.01 14.45
N ARG A 11 -8.36 10.28 14.20
CA ARG A 11 -7.66 11.45 14.73
C ARG A 11 -7.96 11.67 16.21
N ASP A 12 -9.24 11.59 16.58
CA ASP A 12 -9.74 11.83 17.93
C ASP A 12 -10.74 10.71 18.29
N PRO A 13 -10.27 9.61 18.92
CA PRO A 13 -11.10 8.45 19.19
C PRO A 13 -12.22 8.73 20.19
N ALA A 14 -12.13 9.78 21.02
CA ALA A 14 -13.20 10.17 21.96
C ALA A 14 -14.49 10.60 21.23
N THR A 15 -14.39 11.02 19.96
CA THR A 15 -15.54 11.46 19.17
C THR A 15 -16.57 10.36 18.92
N VAL A 16 -16.21 9.08 19.09
CA VAL A 16 -17.13 7.95 18.89
C VAL A 16 -18.21 7.84 19.97
N VAL A 17 -17.98 8.43 21.15
CA VAL A 17 -18.92 8.39 22.28
C VAL A 17 -20.25 9.07 21.93
N GLY A 18 -20.21 10.08 21.06
CA GLY A 18 -21.41 10.81 20.61
C GLY A 18 -22.14 10.18 19.42
N LEU A 19 -21.72 8.99 18.95
CA LEU A 19 -22.34 8.37 17.79
C LEU A 19 -23.60 7.58 18.16
N ASP A 20 -24.66 7.80 17.39
CA ASP A 20 -25.85 6.96 17.39
C ASP A 20 -25.61 5.66 16.59
N ALA A 21 -26.63 4.81 16.51
CA ALA A 21 -26.56 3.54 15.78
C ALA A 21 -26.23 3.74 14.28
N ALA A 22 -26.78 4.78 13.65
CA ALA A 22 -26.52 5.08 12.24
C ALA A 22 -25.06 5.53 12.01
N GLY A 23 -24.52 6.33 12.95
CA GLY A 23 -23.13 6.74 12.98
C GLY A 23 -22.17 5.56 13.13
N TRP A 24 -22.46 4.63 14.03
CA TRP A 24 -21.66 3.41 14.20
C TRP A 24 -21.69 2.50 12.97
N ASN A 25 -22.87 2.26 12.39
CA ASN A 25 -22.99 1.50 11.15
C ASN A 25 -22.17 2.14 10.03
N SER A 26 -22.24 3.48 9.92
CA SER A 26 -21.49 4.22 8.91
C SER A 26 -19.98 4.14 9.13
N LEU A 27 -19.53 4.26 10.37
CA LEU A 27 -18.11 4.18 10.73
C LEU A 27 -17.53 2.80 10.44
N ILE A 28 -18.23 1.73 10.83
CA ILE A 28 -17.80 0.34 10.59
C ILE A 28 -17.76 0.01 9.11
N ALA A 29 -18.82 0.36 8.35
CA ALA A 29 -18.87 0.12 6.91
C ALA A 29 -17.73 0.84 6.19
N MET A 30 -17.46 2.09 6.56
CA MET A 30 -16.33 2.86 6.03
C MET A 30 -14.98 2.26 6.39
N ALA A 31 -14.77 1.89 7.65
CA ALA A 31 -13.51 1.31 8.09
C ALA A 31 -13.21 -0.02 7.37
N ARG A 32 -14.23 -0.84 7.09
CA ARG A 32 -14.09 -2.05 6.26
C ARG A 32 -13.78 -1.71 4.81
N ALA A 33 -14.51 -0.78 4.20
CA ALA A 33 -14.33 -0.39 2.80
C ALA A 33 -12.93 0.20 2.52
N GLU A 34 -12.35 0.89 3.50
CA GLU A 34 -10.98 1.43 3.43
C GLU A 34 -9.92 0.48 4.00
N ARG A 35 -10.29 -0.73 4.42
CA ARG A 35 -9.39 -1.72 5.07
C ARG A 35 -8.63 -1.16 6.28
N LEU A 36 -9.33 -0.33 7.07
CA LEU A 36 -8.86 0.34 8.29
C LEU A 36 -9.61 -0.13 9.55
N ILE A 37 -10.44 -1.17 9.48
CA ILE A 37 -11.24 -1.65 10.63
C ILE A 37 -10.37 -2.13 11.79
N GLY A 38 -9.28 -2.85 11.51
CA GLY A 38 -8.33 -3.25 12.55
C GLY A 38 -7.66 -2.04 13.20
N THR A 39 -7.14 -1.11 12.39
CA THR A 39 -6.53 0.14 12.87
C THR A 39 -7.50 0.94 13.73
N LEU A 40 -8.76 1.09 13.29
CA LEU A 40 -9.81 1.73 14.08
C LEU A 40 -10.00 1.00 15.42
N ALA A 41 -10.10 -0.33 15.42
CA ALA A 41 -10.31 -1.10 16.64
C ALA A 41 -9.19 -0.89 17.67
N PHE A 42 -7.92 -0.82 17.26
CA PHE A 42 -6.81 -0.46 18.16
C PHE A 42 -6.89 0.99 18.62
N ARG A 43 -7.23 1.93 17.73
CA ARG A 43 -7.35 3.36 18.07
C ARG A 43 -8.48 3.65 19.06
N LEU A 44 -9.52 2.81 19.11
CA LEU A 44 -10.64 2.92 20.04
C LEU A 44 -10.41 2.20 21.38
N GLU A 45 -9.20 1.69 21.65
CA GLU A 45 -8.88 1.15 22.97
C GLU A 45 -9.10 2.19 24.08
N GLY A 46 -9.74 1.76 25.17
CA GLY A 46 -10.11 2.62 26.28
C GLY A 46 -11.33 3.53 26.04
N GLN A 47 -11.91 3.55 24.83
CA GLN A 47 -13.12 4.31 24.56
C GLN A 47 -14.39 3.53 24.94
N ALA A 48 -15.43 4.25 25.35
CA ALA A 48 -16.76 3.68 25.52
C ALA A 48 -17.37 3.39 24.14
N VAL A 49 -17.67 2.12 23.88
CA VAL A 49 -18.31 1.65 22.65
C VAL A 49 -19.55 0.83 23.01
N PRO A 50 -20.62 0.85 22.19
CA PRO A 50 -21.80 0.02 22.43
C PRO A 50 -21.46 -1.47 22.48
N ASP A 51 -22.21 -2.23 23.28
CA ASP A 51 -21.96 -3.67 23.45
C ASP A 51 -22.06 -4.46 22.14
N ALA A 52 -22.95 -4.03 21.24
CA ALA A 52 -23.07 -4.62 19.91
C ALA A 52 -21.84 -4.38 19.00
N VAL A 53 -21.07 -3.32 19.25
CA VAL A 53 -19.88 -2.96 18.47
C VAL A 53 -18.61 -3.63 19.00
N ARG A 54 -18.55 -3.87 20.31
CA ARG A 54 -17.41 -4.52 20.98
C ARG A 54 -16.94 -5.83 20.32
N PRO A 55 -17.80 -6.81 19.97
CA PRO A 55 -17.35 -8.02 19.30
C PRO A 55 -16.75 -7.74 17.92
N ILE A 56 -17.34 -6.82 17.14
CA ILE A 56 -16.84 -6.44 15.81
C ILE A 56 -15.41 -5.90 15.87
N LEU A 57 -15.12 -5.03 16.85
CA LEU A 57 -13.79 -4.48 17.04
C LEU A 57 -12.80 -5.52 17.57
N THR A 58 -13.26 -6.42 18.44
CA THR A 58 -12.44 -7.51 18.97
C THR A 58 -12.03 -8.47 17.86
N ASP A 59 -12.97 -8.88 17.01
CA ASP A 59 -12.72 -9.72 15.84
C ASP A 59 -11.75 -9.04 14.88
N ALA A 60 -11.94 -7.74 14.61
CA ALA A 60 -11.04 -6.98 13.74
C ALA A 60 -9.58 -6.95 14.24
N LYS A 61 -9.37 -6.91 15.57
CA LYS A 61 -8.01 -7.02 16.15
C LYS A 61 -7.45 -8.42 16.02
N ALA A 62 -8.26 -9.45 16.29
CA ALA A 62 -7.86 -10.84 16.17
C ALA A 62 -7.47 -11.19 14.72
N ASP A 63 -8.25 -10.71 13.74
CA ASP A 63 -7.98 -10.86 12.32
C ASP A 63 -6.67 -10.16 11.92
N ALA A 64 -6.48 -8.90 12.31
CA ALA A 64 -5.23 -8.19 12.01
C ALA A 64 -4.01 -8.88 12.63
N ALA A 65 -4.13 -9.42 13.85
CA ALA A 65 -3.06 -10.18 14.48
C ALA A 65 -2.76 -11.50 13.75
N ARG A 66 -3.80 -12.19 13.25
CA ARG A 66 -3.66 -13.41 12.45
C ARG A 66 -2.98 -13.10 11.10
N GLU A 67 -3.42 -12.06 10.41
CA GLU A 67 -2.83 -11.61 9.14
C GLU A 67 -1.36 -11.21 9.31
N ALA A 68 -1.00 -10.49 10.36
CA ALA A 68 0.38 -10.14 10.65
C ALA A 68 1.26 -11.39 10.87
N ARG A 69 0.78 -12.39 11.62
CA ARG A 69 1.50 -13.66 11.80
C ARG A 69 1.68 -14.39 10.48
N GLN A 70 0.63 -14.44 9.67
CA GLN A 70 0.68 -15.09 8.35
C GLN A 70 1.65 -14.38 7.41
N ALA A 71 1.65 -13.05 7.38
CA ALA A 71 2.57 -12.26 6.57
C ALA A 71 4.04 -12.50 6.96
N ILE A 72 4.34 -12.55 8.27
CA ILE A 72 5.69 -12.85 8.77
C ILE A 72 6.10 -14.28 8.41
N TRP A 73 5.18 -15.24 8.49
CA TRP A 73 5.44 -16.61 8.05
C TRP A 73 5.75 -16.68 6.56
N GLU A 74 4.96 -16.02 5.70
CA GLU A 74 5.23 -16.00 4.26
C GLU A 74 6.56 -15.31 3.93
N ALA A 75 6.93 -14.26 4.66
CA ALA A 75 8.25 -13.63 4.54
C ALA A 75 9.38 -14.64 4.84
N ASP A 76 9.26 -15.44 5.90
CA ASP A 76 10.24 -16.49 6.21
C ASP A 76 10.28 -17.59 5.14
N ARG A 77 9.13 -17.97 4.56
CA ARG A 77 9.08 -18.95 3.46
C ARG A 77 9.74 -18.41 2.19
N ALA A 78 9.50 -17.15 1.84
CA ALA A 78 10.17 -16.51 0.71
C ALA A 78 11.68 -16.43 0.93
N ARG A 79 12.10 -16.09 2.16
CA ARG A 79 13.52 -16.12 2.55
C ARG A 79 14.13 -17.50 2.38
N ALA A 80 13.47 -18.55 2.87
CA ALA A 80 13.95 -19.92 2.72
C ALA A 80 14.09 -20.32 1.24
N ALA A 81 13.15 -19.90 0.39
CA ALA A 81 13.20 -20.13 -1.05
C ALA A 81 14.37 -19.41 -1.74
N LEU A 82 14.69 -18.18 -1.31
CA LEU A 82 15.72 -17.34 -1.93
C LEU A 82 17.13 -17.54 -1.34
N ALA A 83 17.24 -18.18 -0.18
CA ALA A 83 18.53 -18.44 0.48
C ALA A 83 19.54 -19.26 -0.37
N PRO A 84 19.15 -20.33 -1.10
CA PRO A 84 20.09 -21.12 -1.91
C PRO A 84 20.79 -20.33 -3.02
N ILE A 85 20.16 -19.26 -3.51
CA ILE A 85 20.73 -18.38 -4.54
C ILE A 85 21.40 -17.13 -3.95
N GLY A 86 21.50 -17.04 -2.63
CA GLY A 86 22.17 -15.96 -1.91
C GLY A 86 21.48 -14.60 -2.03
N LEU A 87 20.16 -14.56 -2.25
CA LEU A 87 19.40 -13.31 -2.30
C LEU A 87 18.78 -12.97 -0.95
N PRO A 88 19.04 -11.77 -0.38
CA PRO A 88 18.29 -11.30 0.77
C PRO A 88 16.85 -10.95 0.38
N VAL A 89 15.94 -11.04 1.35
CA VAL A 89 14.54 -10.64 1.15
C VAL A 89 14.32 -9.26 1.75
N ILE A 90 14.15 -8.25 0.90
CA ILE A 90 13.82 -6.89 1.32
C ILE A 90 12.30 -6.76 1.31
N LEU A 91 11.69 -6.76 2.49
CA LEU A 91 10.26 -6.63 2.67
C LEU A 91 9.80 -5.21 2.41
N LEU A 92 8.63 -5.08 1.78
CA LEU A 92 7.95 -3.81 1.58
C LEU A 92 6.60 -3.77 2.32
N LYS A 93 6.00 -2.57 2.36
CA LYS A 93 4.64 -2.29 2.84
C LYS A 93 4.29 -2.98 4.18
N GLY A 94 3.10 -3.58 4.25
CA GLY A 94 2.50 -4.07 5.50
C GLY A 94 3.34 -5.16 6.17
N THR A 95 3.91 -6.08 5.39
CA THR A 95 4.75 -7.16 5.92
C THR A 95 6.04 -6.63 6.54
N ALA A 96 6.69 -5.65 5.90
CA ALA A 96 7.84 -4.97 6.49
C ALA A 96 7.50 -4.32 7.83
N TYR A 97 6.35 -3.62 7.92
CA TYR A 97 5.94 -2.94 9.14
C TYR A 97 5.62 -3.92 10.27
N ALA A 98 4.98 -5.05 9.94
CA ALA A 98 4.68 -6.11 10.88
C ALA A 98 5.96 -6.76 11.41
N ALA A 99 6.87 -7.16 10.52
CA ALA A 99 8.13 -7.82 10.87
C ALA A 99 9.04 -6.91 11.72
N ALA A 100 9.11 -5.62 11.41
CA ALA A 100 9.92 -4.65 12.15
C ALA A 100 9.20 -4.04 13.38
N GLY A 101 7.99 -4.49 13.71
CA GLY A 101 7.28 -4.03 14.92
C GLY A 101 6.81 -2.57 14.89
N LEU A 102 6.75 -1.91 13.72
CA LEU A 102 6.48 -0.47 13.59
C LEU A 102 5.07 -0.08 14.02
N ALA A 103 4.86 1.19 14.39
CA ALA A 103 3.53 1.73 14.72
C ALA A 103 2.51 1.55 13.58
N ALA A 104 2.94 1.68 12.32
CA ALA A 104 2.10 1.49 11.13
C ALA A 104 1.52 0.07 10.99
N ARG A 105 2.02 -0.92 11.74
CA ARG A 105 1.49 -2.30 11.72
C ARG A 105 0.16 -2.44 12.46
N GLN A 106 -0.16 -1.54 13.39
CA GLN A 106 -1.27 -1.75 14.33
C GLN A 106 -2.62 -1.82 13.60
N GLY A 107 -3.20 -3.02 13.59
CA GLY A 107 -4.47 -3.27 12.92
C GLY A 107 -4.42 -3.21 11.40
N ARG A 108 -3.21 -3.21 10.81
CA ARG A 108 -3.01 -3.08 9.37
C ARG A 108 -3.39 -4.37 8.67
N PHE A 109 -4.35 -4.29 7.75
CA PHE A 109 -4.67 -5.41 6.86
C PHE A 109 -3.48 -5.74 5.95
N ILE A 110 -3.10 -7.00 5.76
CA ILE A 110 -2.00 -7.40 4.86
C ILE A 110 -2.52 -8.48 3.91
N GLY A 111 -2.52 -8.19 2.61
CA GLY A 111 -3.11 -9.10 1.59
C GLY A 111 -2.08 -9.94 0.84
N ASP A 112 -0.92 -9.36 0.61
CA ASP A 112 0.14 -9.78 -0.29
C ASP A 112 1.50 -9.66 0.41
N LEU A 113 2.45 -10.52 0.01
CA LEU A 113 3.85 -10.38 0.36
C LEU A 113 4.57 -9.59 -0.73
N ASP A 114 4.84 -8.31 -0.49
CA ASP A 114 5.69 -7.51 -1.38
C ASP A 114 7.17 -7.65 -1.00
N ILE A 115 8.01 -8.07 -1.95
CA ILE A 115 9.47 -8.13 -1.79
C ILE A 115 10.18 -7.32 -2.88
N LEU A 116 11.36 -6.76 -2.57
CA LEU A 116 12.24 -6.09 -3.52
C LEU A 116 13.50 -6.94 -3.75
N VAL A 117 13.82 -7.19 -5.02
CA VAL A 117 15.02 -7.93 -5.44
C VAL A 117 15.81 -7.16 -6.50
N PRO A 118 17.13 -7.41 -6.63
CA PRO A 118 17.92 -6.85 -7.72
C PRO A 118 17.37 -7.26 -9.09
N ARG A 119 17.25 -6.29 -10.01
CA ARG A 119 16.65 -6.51 -11.34
C ARG A 119 17.37 -7.57 -12.17
N ASP A 120 18.70 -7.62 -12.08
CA ASP A 120 19.55 -8.61 -12.75
C ASP A 120 19.43 -10.02 -12.17
N ARG A 121 18.74 -10.17 -11.03
CA ARG A 121 18.51 -11.44 -10.33
C ARG A 121 17.02 -11.82 -10.26
N ILE A 122 16.14 -11.04 -10.89
CA ILE A 122 14.69 -11.23 -10.80
C ILE A 122 14.23 -12.58 -11.36
N ASP A 123 14.86 -13.06 -12.43
CA ASP A 123 14.55 -14.37 -13.03
C ASP A 123 14.95 -15.51 -12.11
N ALA A 124 16.15 -15.45 -11.55
CA ALA A 124 16.61 -16.44 -10.57
C ALA A 124 15.71 -16.45 -9.31
N ALA A 125 15.21 -15.29 -8.89
CA ALA A 125 14.26 -15.20 -7.78
C ALA A 125 12.93 -15.86 -8.13
N ALA A 126 12.39 -15.60 -9.33
CA ALA A 126 11.16 -16.24 -9.81
C ALA A 126 11.30 -17.76 -9.88
N ASP A 127 12.40 -18.27 -10.48
CA ASP A 127 12.66 -19.71 -10.59
C ASP A 127 12.77 -20.37 -9.21
N ALA A 128 13.44 -19.72 -8.25
CA ALA A 128 13.56 -20.22 -6.89
C ALA A 128 12.21 -20.25 -6.15
N LEU A 129 11.36 -19.24 -6.34
CA LEU A 129 10.00 -19.24 -5.80
C LEU A 129 9.14 -20.34 -6.43
N ILE A 130 9.23 -20.53 -7.75
CA ILE A 130 8.51 -21.62 -8.44
C ILE A 130 8.94 -22.98 -7.91
N ALA A 131 10.25 -23.22 -7.78
CA ALA A 131 10.80 -24.43 -7.20
C ALA A 131 10.34 -24.66 -5.74
N ALA A 132 9.97 -23.60 -5.04
CA ALA A 132 9.48 -23.63 -3.66
C ALA A 132 7.93 -23.68 -3.55
N GLY A 133 7.21 -23.86 -4.66
CA GLY A 133 5.75 -24.11 -4.66
C GLY A 133 4.86 -22.92 -5.03
N TRP A 134 5.45 -21.79 -5.47
CA TRP A 134 4.70 -20.71 -6.08
C TRP A 134 4.41 -20.96 -7.57
N GLU A 135 3.31 -20.42 -8.07
CA GLU A 135 2.94 -20.45 -9.47
C GLU A 135 2.42 -19.10 -9.94
N TRP A 136 2.36 -18.89 -11.26
CA TRP A 136 1.74 -17.72 -11.83
C TRP A 136 0.22 -17.78 -11.66
N VAL A 137 -0.40 -16.71 -11.15
CA VAL A 137 -1.88 -16.65 -11.03
C VAL A 137 -2.56 -16.81 -12.40
N LYS A 138 -1.90 -16.30 -13.45
CA LYS A 138 -2.34 -16.48 -14.84
C LYS A 138 -1.13 -16.49 -15.78
N GLU A 139 -0.95 -17.60 -16.49
CA GLU A 139 0.04 -17.69 -17.56
C GLU A 139 -0.48 -17.04 -18.84
N ASP A 140 -0.03 -15.81 -19.12
CA ASP A 140 -0.26 -15.14 -20.41
C ASP A 140 1.07 -14.52 -20.90
N PRO A 141 1.64 -15.00 -22.02
CA PRO A 141 2.92 -14.50 -22.54
C PRO A 141 2.95 -12.99 -22.84
N TYR A 142 1.79 -12.40 -23.15
CA TYR A 142 1.70 -10.95 -23.33
C TYR A 142 1.75 -10.21 -22.00
N ASP A 143 1.05 -10.72 -20.98
CA ASP A 143 1.06 -10.11 -19.65
C ASP A 143 2.46 -10.25 -19.04
N ASP A 144 3.12 -11.40 -19.15
CA ASP A 144 4.52 -11.57 -18.71
C ASP A 144 5.47 -10.57 -19.37
N ALA A 145 5.46 -10.48 -20.71
CA ALA A 145 6.27 -9.51 -21.43
C ALA A 145 5.94 -8.06 -21.03
N TYR A 146 4.65 -7.74 -20.81
CA TYR A 146 4.21 -6.43 -20.37
C TYR A 146 4.79 -6.06 -19.00
N TYR A 147 4.73 -6.98 -18.02
CA TYR A 147 5.25 -6.74 -16.68
C TYR A 147 6.76 -6.56 -16.70
N ARG A 148 7.49 -7.47 -17.36
CA ARG A 148 8.96 -7.43 -17.44
C ARG A 148 9.50 -6.19 -18.15
N GLN A 149 8.81 -5.74 -19.20
CA GLN A 149 9.25 -4.60 -20.00
C GLN A 149 8.92 -3.26 -19.35
N TRP A 150 7.78 -3.16 -18.66
CA TRP A 150 7.22 -1.85 -18.28
C TRP A 150 6.84 -1.71 -16.82
N MET A 151 6.57 -2.80 -16.11
CA MET A 151 6.17 -2.75 -14.70
C MET A 151 7.38 -2.81 -13.77
N HIS A 152 7.11 -2.51 -12.51
CA HIS A 152 8.08 -2.47 -11.42
C HIS A 152 8.22 -3.81 -10.68
N GLU A 153 7.40 -4.78 -11.07
CA GLU A 153 7.27 -6.10 -10.48
C GLU A 153 7.01 -7.15 -11.57
N LEU A 154 7.17 -8.42 -11.21
CA LEU A 154 6.71 -9.56 -12.01
C LEU A 154 5.18 -9.68 -11.96
N PRO A 155 4.56 -10.45 -12.89
CA PRO A 155 3.16 -10.84 -12.72
C PRO A 155 2.92 -11.47 -11.33
N PRO A 156 1.73 -11.31 -10.74
CA PRO A 156 1.46 -11.83 -9.41
C PRO A 156 1.62 -13.36 -9.38
N MET A 157 2.29 -13.83 -8.33
CA MET A 157 2.48 -15.26 -8.07
C MET A 157 1.69 -15.67 -6.82
N ILE A 158 1.28 -16.93 -6.75
CA ILE A 158 0.55 -17.49 -5.61
C ILE A 158 1.16 -18.81 -5.17
N HIS A 159 1.25 -19.06 -3.86
CA HIS A 159 1.65 -20.36 -3.35
C HIS A 159 0.50 -21.35 -3.43
N THR A 160 0.70 -22.45 -4.16
CA THR A 160 -0.32 -23.47 -4.46
C THR A 160 -1.02 -24.03 -3.22
N GLU A 161 -0.27 -24.38 -2.17
CA GLU A 161 -0.85 -24.97 -0.96
C GLU A 161 -1.36 -23.95 0.08
N ARG A 162 -0.79 -22.73 0.10
CA ARG A 162 -1.04 -21.74 1.16
C ARG A 162 -2.04 -20.67 0.77
N ASP A 163 -2.37 -20.59 -0.53
CA ASP A 163 -3.25 -19.57 -1.10
C ASP A 163 -2.79 -18.16 -0.71
N ARG A 164 -1.49 -17.89 -0.92
CA ARG A 164 -0.82 -16.64 -0.55
C ARG A 164 -0.11 -16.02 -1.74
N MET A 165 -0.43 -14.76 -2.00
CA MET A 165 0.17 -13.99 -3.07
C MET A 165 1.54 -13.42 -2.68
N ILE A 166 2.45 -13.39 -3.64
CA ILE A 166 3.73 -12.68 -3.55
C ILE A 166 3.90 -11.80 -4.79
N ASP A 167 4.28 -10.54 -4.55
CA ASP A 167 4.63 -9.58 -5.58
C ASP A 167 6.15 -9.33 -5.51
N VAL A 168 6.84 -9.65 -6.61
CA VAL A 168 8.31 -9.58 -6.71
C VAL A 168 8.70 -8.32 -7.46
N HIS A 169 9.06 -7.28 -6.71
CA HIS A 169 9.47 -5.97 -7.19
C HIS A 169 10.95 -5.95 -7.56
N HIS A 170 11.31 -5.18 -8.59
CA HIS A 170 12.70 -4.81 -8.91
C HIS A 170 12.95 -3.30 -8.87
N THR A 171 11.88 -2.51 -8.73
CA THR A 171 11.92 -1.07 -8.51
C THR A 171 10.62 -0.61 -7.83
N VAL A 172 10.45 0.70 -7.62
CA VAL A 172 9.31 1.27 -6.87
C VAL A 172 8.15 1.73 -7.75
N LEU A 173 8.44 2.20 -8.97
CA LEU A 173 7.45 2.73 -9.91
C LEU A 173 7.65 2.06 -11.27
N PRO A 174 6.58 1.89 -12.08
CA PRO A 174 6.70 1.34 -13.43
C PRO A 174 7.84 2.02 -14.21
N LEU A 175 8.54 1.26 -15.05
CA LEU A 175 9.69 1.75 -15.83
C LEU A 175 9.31 2.86 -16.82
N THR A 176 8.02 2.99 -17.08
CA THR A 176 7.38 4.02 -17.91
C THR A 176 6.98 5.28 -17.14
N ALA A 177 7.08 5.27 -15.80
CA ALA A 177 6.76 6.42 -14.96
C ALA A 177 7.77 7.55 -15.16
N ARG A 178 7.31 8.79 -14.94
CA ARG A 178 8.18 9.98 -15.07
C ARG A 178 9.28 10.03 -14.01
N GLN A 179 8.98 9.58 -12.80
CA GLN A 179 9.93 9.53 -11.71
C GLN A 179 10.59 8.16 -11.70
N THR A 180 11.91 8.14 -11.52
CA THR A 180 12.71 6.92 -11.47
C THR A 180 13.46 6.85 -10.15
N PRO A 181 12.79 6.48 -9.04
CA PRO A 181 13.47 6.24 -7.77
C PRO A 181 14.63 5.27 -7.93
N ASP A 182 15.79 5.64 -7.41
CA ASP A 182 16.99 4.79 -7.38
C ASP A 182 16.80 3.58 -6.46
N ALA A 183 16.25 2.49 -7.00
CA ALA A 183 15.99 1.26 -6.26
C ALA A 183 17.30 0.58 -5.81
N ALA A 184 18.39 0.72 -6.56
CA ALA A 184 19.69 0.16 -6.18
C ALA A 184 20.20 0.81 -4.89
N ALA A 185 20.07 2.14 -4.76
CA ALA A 185 20.39 2.84 -3.52
C ALA A 185 19.47 2.43 -2.36
N MET A 186 18.18 2.23 -2.62
CA MET A 186 17.23 1.77 -1.60
C MET A 186 17.60 0.37 -1.09
N MET A 187 18.02 -0.53 -1.98
CA MET A 187 18.49 -1.87 -1.61
C MET A 187 19.84 -1.83 -0.89
N ALA A 188 20.77 -0.98 -1.32
CA ALA A 188 22.08 -0.83 -0.72
C ALA A 188 22.02 -0.33 0.74
N ASP A 189 21.07 0.56 1.03
CA ASP A 189 20.85 1.12 2.37
C ASP A 189 19.75 0.37 3.15
N ALA A 190 19.34 -0.81 2.68
CA ALA A 190 18.35 -1.64 3.38
C ALA A 190 18.90 -2.09 4.74
N VAL A 191 18.03 -2.10 5.75
CA VAL A 191 18.37 -2.44 7.13
C VAL A 191 17.86 -3.83 7.48
N LEU A 192 18.69 -4.59 8.20
CA LEU A 192 18.33 -5.93 8.67
C LEU A 192 17.22 -5.83 9.73
N ILE A 193 16.19 -6.67 9.60
CA ILE A 193 15.17 -6.88 10.64
C ILE A 193 15.59 -8.06 11.51
N THR A 194 15.66 -9.25 10.92
CA THR A 194 16.06 -10.51 11.56
C THR A 194 16.39 -11.54 10.48
N ASP A 195 17.29 -12.47 10.77
CA ASP A 195 17.50 -13.71 10.00
C ASP A 195 17.51 -13.55 8.47
N GLY A 196 18.16 -12.53 7.89
CA GLY A 196 18.21 -12.34 6.43
C GLY A 196 16.94 -11.72 5.79
N LEU A 197 15.97 -11.32 6.62
CA LEU A 197 14.89 -10.41 6.26
C LEU A 197 15.36 -8.97 6.48
N TYR A 198 15.19 -8.15 5.45
CA TYR A 198 15.54 -6.74 5.43
C TYR A 198 14.29 -5.89 5.21
N MET A 199 14.40 -4.60 5.46
CA MET A 199 13.46 -3.59 4.98
C MET A 199 14.22 -2.36 4.49
N LEU A 200 13.54 -1.50 3.75
CA LEU A 200 14.08 -0.18 3.42
C LEU A 200 14.40 0.63 4.69
N CYS A 201 15.39 1.51 4.62
CA CYS A 201 15.68 2.46 5.69
C CYS A 201 14.49 3.41 5.95
N ALA A 202 14.53 4.20 7.02
CA ALA A 202 13.38 4.99 7.44
C ALA A 202 12.86 5.94 6.34
N GLU A 203 13.77 6.66 5.70
CA GLU A 203 13.51 7.61 4.63
C GLU A 203 12.98 6.91 3.38
N ASP A 204 13.58 5.79 3.01
CA ASP A 204 13.18 5.04 1.82
C ASP A 204 11.83 4.36 1.97
N ARG A 205 11.45 3.91 3.18
CA ARG A 205 10.08 3.42 3.45
C ARG A 205 9.04 4.51 3.21
N VAL A 206 9.32 5.74 3.66
CA VAL A 206 8.43 6.89 3.40
C VAL A 206 8.40 7.21 1.91
N CYS A 207 9.56 7.29 1.26
CA CYS A 207 9.65 7.52 -0.17
C CYS A 207 8.89 6.48 -0.99
N HIS A 208 9.02 5.20 -0.66
CA HIS A 208 8.30 4.10 -1.27
C HIS A 208 6.78 4.23 -1.07
N ALA A 209 6.32 4.42 0.17
CA ALA A 209 4.89 4.58 0.48
C ALA A 209 4.27 5.79 -0.25
N VAL A 210 5.01 6.90 -0.33
CA VAL A 210 4.60 8.11 -1.05
C VAL A 210 4.55 7.89 -2.55
N ALA A 211 5.55 7.22 -3.13
CA ALA A 211 5.59 6.91 -4.56
C ALA A 211 4.37 6.06 -4.96
N HIS A 212 4.12 4.99 -4.21
CA HIS A 212 2.97 4.10 -4.42
C HIS A 212 1.62 4.85 -4.30
N LEU A 213 1.48 5.78 -3.34
CA LEU A 213 0.23 6.53 -3.19
C LEU A 213 0.04 7.62 -4.27
N LEU A 214 1.06 8.45 -4.53
CA LEU A 214 0.89 9.72 -5.26
C LEU A 214 1.48 9.72 -6.67
N ALA A 215 2.56 8.96 -6.89
CA ALA A 215 3.30 8.93 -8.16
C ALA A 215 2.81 7.81 -9.10
N ASP A 216 2.40 6.65 -8.57
CA ASP A 216 1.86 5.54 -9.38
C ASP A 216 0.37 5.73 -9.75
N GLY A 217 -0.47 6.10 -8.77
CA GLY A 217 -1.88 6.50 -8.96
C GLY A 217 -2.85 5.31 -9.11
N ASP A 218 -3.93 5.26 -8.35
CA ASP A 218 -5.29 5.76 -8.66
C ASP A 218 -6.05 6.17 -7.37
N LEU A 219 -5.28 6.23 -6.27
CA LEU A 219 -5.71 6.47 -4.89
C LEU A 219 -6.67 5.42 -4.32
N GLN A 220 -6.72 4.21 -4.87
CA GLN A 220 -7.37 3.08 -4.21
C GLN A 220 -6.68 2.74 -2.88
N GLY A 221 -7.47 2.45 -1.86
CA GLY A 221 -6.98 2.29 -0.48
C GLY A 221 -6.26 3.54 0.05
N GLY A 222 -6.54 4.71 -0.52
CA GLY A 222 -5.75 5.91 -0.30
C GLY A 222 -5.75 6.40 1.15
N LEU A 223 -6.85 6.23 1.90
CA LEU A 223 -6.87 6.59 3.33
C LEU A 223 -5.96 5.69 4.15
N ARG A 224 -5.98 4.39 3.92
CA ARG A 224 -5.08 3.43 4.56
C ARG A 224 -3.62 3.72 4.25
N ASN A 225 -3.29 3.92 2.98
CA ASN A 225 -1.91 4.20 2.58
C ASN A 225 -1.43 5.55 3.14
N LEU A 226 -2.30 6.56 3.25
CA LEU A 226 -1.98 7.83 3.88
C LEU A 226 -1.83 7.71 5.40
N TRP A 227 -2.58 6.81 6.05
CA TRP A 227 -2.41 6.49 7.46
C TRP A 227 -1.04 5.86 7.73
N ASP A 228 -0.61 4.92 6.87
CA ASP A 228 0.74 4.35 6.95
C ASP A 228 1.81 5.46 6.88
N ILE A 229 1.69 6.37 5.91
CA ILE A 229 2.59 7.53 5.76
C ILE A 229 2.55 8.41 7.01
N HIS A 230 1.37 8.71 7.56
CA HIS A 230 1.24 9.50 8.78
C HIS A 230 2.00 8.88 9.96
N CYS A 231 1.90 7.56 10.14
CA CYS A 231 2.62 6.84 11.19
C CYS A 231 4.13 6.83 10.94
N LEU A 232 4.57 6.60 9.70
CA LEU A 232 5.99 6.57 9.36
C LEU A 232 6.68 7.93 9.49
N LEU A 233 5.93 9.03 9.34
CA LEU A 233 6.44 10.40 9.51
C LEU A 233 6.67 10.80 10.98
N ALA A 234 6.15 10.05 11.95
CA ALA A 234 6.18 10.48 13.36
C ALA A 234 7.61 10.55 13.93
N ASP A 235 8.48 9.63 13.55
CA ASP A 235 9.82 9.45 14.13
C ASP A 235 10.94 9.66 13.10
N ILE A 236 10.67 10.39 12.02
CA ILE A 236 11.63 10.58 10.92
C ILE A 236 12.35 11.93 11.01
N ASP A 237 13.64 11.95 10.70
CA ASP A 237 14.37 13.21 10.50
C ASP A 237 13.88 13.90 9.21
N PRO A 238 13.26 15.10 9.30
CA PRO A 238 12.77 15.80 8.13
C PRO A 238 13.86 16.17 7.12
N GLN A 239 15.09 16.46 7.58
CA GLN A 239 16.19 16.85 6.70
C GLN A 239 16.73 15.65 5.93
N ALA A 240 16.93 14.53 6.63
CA ALA A 240 17.32 13.26 6.00
C ALA A 240 16.27 12.82 4.96
N LEU A 241 14.98 12.88 5.31
CA LEU A 241 13.89 12.55 4.39
C LEU A 241 13.86 13.46 3.17
N GLU A 242 14.05 14.78 3.33
CA GLU A 242 14.09 15.70 2.20
C GLU A 242 15.26 15.41 1.25
N ALA A 243 16.46 15.18 1.79
CA ALA A 243 17.63 14.82 1.01
C ALA A 243 17.43 13.50 0.25
N ARG A 244 16.86 12.48 0.93
CA ARG A 244 16.56 11.18 0.32
C ARG A 244 15.49 11.29 -0.77
N ALA A 245 14.41 12.02 -0.51
CA ALA A 245 13.35 12.24 -1.49
C ALA A 245 13.83 13.02 -2.72
N ALA A 246 14.78 13.95 -2.54
CA ALA A 246 15.43 14.65 -3.64
C ALA A 246 16.26 13.70 -4.50
N ARG A 247 17.05 12.81 -3.88
CA ARG A 247 17.81 11.76 -4.58
C ARG A 247 16.91 10.90 -5.47
N HIS A 248 15.74 10.51 -4.96
CA HIS A 248 14.79 9.68 -5.71
C HIS A 248 13.87 10.47 -6.66
N GLY A 249 14.03 11.79 -6.78
CA GLY A 249 13.22 12.64 -7.67
C GLY A 249 11.74 12.75 -7.28
N ILE A 250 11.40 12.45 -6.03
CA ILE A 250 10.01 12.41 -5.53
C ILE A 250 9.74 13.42 -4.41
N LEU A 251 10.68 14.34 -4.12
CA LEU A 251 10.51 15.40 -3.12
C LEU A 251 9.17 16.16 -3.21
N PRO A 252 8.65 16.55 -4.41
CA PRO A 252 7.34 17.21 -4.49
C PRO A 252 6.19 16.33 -3.96
N HIS A 253 6.26 15.01 -4.19
CA HIS A 253 5.28 14.04 -3.72
C HIS A 253 5.39 13.85 -2.20
N VAL A 254 6.61 13.79 -1.65
CA VAL A 254 6.82 13.68 -0.20
C VAL A 254 6.26 14.90 0.52
N ARG A 255 6.56 16.11 0.03
CA ARG A 255 5.97 17.35 0.56
C ARG A 255 4.44 17.37 0.46
N GLN A 256 3.88 16.85 -0.63
CA GLN A 256 2.43 16.71 -0.78
C GLN A 256 1.84 15.73 0.25
N ALA A 257 2.46 14.56 0.42
CA ALA A 257 2.02 13.56 1.39
C ALA A 257 2.07 14.09 2.83
N GLN A 258 3.12 14.81 3.20
CA GLN A 258 3.23 15.49 4.49
C GLN A 258 2.06 16.47 4.72
N ARG A 259 1.75 17.33 3.74
CA ARG A 259 0.60 18.25 3.84
C ARG A 259 -0.73 17.51 3.97
N LEU A 260 -0.93 16.44 3.19
CA LEU A 260 -2.16 15.64 3.24
C LEU A 260 -2.30 14.89 4.57
N ALA A 261 -1.24 14.24 5.05
CA ALA A 261 -1.21 13.53 6.33
C ALA A 261 -1.47 14.50 7.49
N ALA A 262 -0.80 15.66 7.50
CA ALA A 262 -1.02 16.71 8.49
C ALA A 262 -2.45 17.27 8.45
N ALA A 263 -3.05 17.44 7.26
CA ALA A 263 -4.42 17.96 7.14
C ALA A 263 -5.52 16.93 7.46
N ILE A 264 -5.29 15.65 7.20
CA ILE A 264 -6.27 14.58 7.39
C ILE A 264 -6.15 13.99 8.80
N TYR A 265 -4.95 13.61 9.23
CA TYR A 265 -4.72 12.91 10.51
C TYR A 265 -3.99 13.75 11.56
N GLY A 266 -3.16 14.72 11.13
CA GLY A 266 -2.40 15.59 12.04
C GLY A 266 -3.12 16.86 12.51
N ALA A 267 -2.35 17.86 12.96
CA ALA A 267 -2.85 19.11 13.52
C ALA A 267 -3.55 20.03 12.49
N GLY A 268 -3.25 19.86 11.20
CA GLY A 268 -3.72 20.71 10.11
C GLY A 268 -2.56 21.14 9.20
N ALA A 269 -2.85 21.48 7.95
CA ALA A 269 -1.88 22.06 7.01
C ALA A 269 -2.55 22.92 5.96
N ARG A 270 -1.82 23.90 5.42
CA ARG A 270 -2.28 24.72 4.29
C ARG A 270 -2.22 23.88 3.01
N LEU A 271 -3.39 23.48 2.52
CA LEU A 271 -3.53 22.70 1.29
C LEU A 271 -3.51 23.59 0.04
N THR A 272 -2.74 23.17 -0.97
CA THR A 272 -2.83 23.73 -2.33
C THR A 272 -4.16 23.35 -2.99
N LEU A 273 -4.48 23.96 -4.14
CA LEU A 273 -5.67 23.58 -4.91
C LEU A 273 -5.63 22.10 -5.33
N TRP A 274 -4.46 21.62 -5.75
CA TRP A 274 -4.27 20.22 -6.10
C TRP A 274 -4.45 19.29 -4.90
N ASP A 275 -3.90 19.64 -3.73
CA ASP A 275 -4.07 18.84 -2.52
C ASP A 275 -5.55 18.74 -2.10
N ARG A 276 -6.36 19.80 -2.34
CA ARG A 276 -7.80 19.76 -2.09
C ARG A 276 -8.53 18.76 -2.99
N LEU A 277 -8.12 18.62 -4.25
CA LEU A 277 -8.66 17.62 -5.18
C LEU A 277 -8.28 16.20 -4.75
N VAL A 278 -7.01 15.98 -4.36
CA VAL A 278 -6.55 14.70 -3.84
C VAL A 278 -7.31 14.34 -2.55
N ARG A 279 -7.42 15.26 -1.60
CA ARG A 279 -8.23 15.07 -0.38
C ARG A 279 -9.69 14.76 -0.70
N ALA A 280 -10.28 15.46 -1.66
CA ALA A 280 -11.64 15.19 -2.12
C ALA A 280 -11.81 13.77 -2.67
N ARG A 281 -10.81 13.25 -3.39
CA ARG A 281 -10.78 11.87 -3.91
C ARG A 281 -10.59 10.84 -2.80
N LEU A 282 -9.71 11.10 -1.85
CA LEU A 282 -9.49 10.24 -0.67
C LEU A 282 -10.75 10.12 0.20
N LEU A 283 -11.56 11.18 0.27
CA LEU A 283 -12.79 11.20 1.07
C LEU A 283 -14.06 10.85 0.26
N ALA A 284 -13.92 10.32 -0.96
CA ALA A 284 -15.02 10.16 -1.91
C ALA A 284 -15.94 8.96 -1.64
N ARG A 285 -16.15 8.53 -0.39
CA ARG A 285 -17.07 7.42 -0.03
C ARG A 285 -18.23 7.86 0.85
N ASN A 286 -19.41 7.22 0.70
CA ASN A 286 -20.64 7.40 1.50
C ASN A 286 -20.65 6.55 2.79
N GLY A 287 -21.68 6.66 3.63
CA GLY A 287 -21.75 5.93 4.91
C GLY A 287 -21.80 4.42 4.77
N TRP A 288 -22.06 3.91 3.57
CA TRP A 288 -22.07 2.50 3.24
C TRP A 288 -20.75 2.03 2.63
N GLY A 289 -19.71 2.87 2.64
CA GLY A 289 -18.43 2.59 2.03
C GLY A 289 -18.44 2.64 0.49
N GLN A 290 -19.50 3.13 -0.14
CA GLN A 290 -19.60 3.19 -1.61
C GLN A 290 -19.02 4.51 -2.14
N GLU A 291 -18.42 4.47 -3.32
CA GLU A 291 -17.91 5.67 -3.96
C GLU A 291 -19.04 6.63 -4.39
N THR A 292 -18.87 7.92 -4.08
CA THR A 292 -19.86 8.97 -4.34
C THR A 292 -19.49 9.83 -5.55
N ARG A 293 -18.26 10.34 -5.56
CA ARG A 293 -17.77 11.30 -6.56
C ARG A 293 -17.27 10.58 -7.82
N LYS A 294 -18.16 9.85 -8.49
CA LYS A 294 -17.80 8.96 -9.63
C LYS A 294 -16.96 9.65 -10.71
N ALA A 295 -17.30 10.88 -11.09
CA ALA A 295 -16.52 11.65 -12.05
C ALA A 295 -15.09 11.96 -11.57
N LEU A 296 -14.93 12.29 -10.28
CA LEU A 296 -13.61 12.52 -9.68
C LEU A 296 -12.82 11.22 -9.57
N VAL A 297 -13.46 10.13 -9.16
CA VAL A 297 -12.85 8.79 -9.13
C VAL A 297 -12.35 8.42 -10.52
N PHE A 298 -13.21 8.55 -11.53
CA PHE A 298 -12.87 8.27 -12.92
C PHE A 298 -11.74 9.16 -13.44
N ALA A 299 -11.73 10.46 -13.11
CA ALA A 299 -10.62 11.34 -13.49
C ALA A 299 -9.28 10.90 -12.88
N PHE A 300 -9.27 10.43 -11.63
CA PHE A 300 -8.07 9.89 -10.99
C PHE A 300 -7.65 8.52 -11.56
N PHE A 301 -8.61 7.70 -11.98
CA PHE A 301 -8.35 6.47 -12.73
C PHE A 301 -7.74 6.76 -14.10
N VAL A 302 -8.22 7.75 -14.84
CA VAL A 302 -7.60 8.16 -16.12
C VAL A 302 -6.19 8.73 -15.86
N ARG A 303 -6.04 9.55 -14.81
CA ARG A 303 -4.73 10.10 -14.42
C ARG A 303 -3.73 9.00 -14.08
N SER A 304 -4.12 7.94 -13.37
CA SER A 304 -3.18 6.86 -13.04
C SER A 304 -2.68 6.14 -14.28
N HIS A 305 -3.56 5.86 -15.24
CA HIS A 305 -3.16 5.24 -16.50
C HIS A 305 -2.19 6.13 -17.28
N TRP A 306 -2.39 7.45 -17.25
CA TRP A 306 -1.46 8.40 -17.87
C TRP A 306 -0.11 8.50 -17.14
N LEU A 307 -0.09 8.36 -15.81
CA LEU A 307 1.17 8.32 -15.04
C LEU A 307 1.96 7.04 -15.29
N ARG A 308 1.24 5.92 -15.40
CA ARG A 308 1.83 4.60 -15.61
C ARG A 308 2.24 4.35 -17.05
N MET A 309 1.53 4.88 -18.04
CA MET A 309 1.77 4.54 -19.45
C MET A 309 1.64 5.75 -20.38
N PRO A 310 2.55 5.91 -21.37
CA PRO A 310 2.33 6.81 -22.49
C PRO A 310 1.02 6.49 -23.23
N PRO A 311 0.27 7.49 -23.74
CA PRO A 311 -1.06 7.28 -24.33
C PRO A 311 -1.10 6.24 -25.47
N LEU A 312 -0.08 6.19 -26.32
CA LEU A 312 0.02 5.21 -27.41
C LEU A 312 0.20 3.78 -26.90
N MET A 313 0.94 3.61 -25.81
CA MET A 313 1.14 2.32 -25.17
C MET A 313 -0.16 1.84 -24.50
N LEU A 314 -0.88 2.76 -23.83
CA LEU A 314 -2.20 2.46 -23.27
C LEU A 314 -3.19 2.03 -24.37
N ALA A 315 -3.24 2.74 -25.49
CA ALA A 315 -4.10 2.38 -26.62
C ALA A 315 -3.78 0.98 -27.17
N ARG A 316 -2.48 0.65 -27.34
CA ARG A 316 -2.04 -0.68 -27.77
C ARG A 316 -2.40 -1.76 -26.76
N HIS A 317 -2.26 -1.49 -25.47
CA HIS A 317 -2.60 -2.42 -24.40
C HIS A 317 -4.11 -2.70 -24.36
N LEU A 318 -4.93 -1.64 -24.39
CA LEU A 318 -6.39 -1.76 -24.42
C LEU A 318 -6.87 -2.50 -25.69
N PHE A 319 -6.30 -2.21 -26.85
CA PHE A 319 -6.62 -2.91 -28.09
C PHE A 319 -6.27 -4.40 -28.02
N THR A 320 -5.11 -4.75 -27.46
CA THR A 320 -4.69 -6.15 -27.30
C THR A 320 -5.60 -6.90 -26.34
N LYS A 321 -5.97 -6.28 -25.21
CA LYS A 321 -6.94 -6.83 -24.24
C LYS A 321 -8.34 -6.99 -24.84
N TRP A 322 -8.82 -6.00 -25.59
CA TRP A 322 -10.11 -6.07 -26.29
C TRP A 322 -10.15 -7.23 -27.29
N ARG A 323 -9.12 -7.39 -28.13
CA ARG A 323 -9.04 -8.52 -29.07
C ARG A 323 -8.99 -9.89 -28.38
N LYS A 324 -8.42 -9.96 -27.18
CA LYS A 324 -8.38 -11.19 -26.36
C LYS A 324 -9.69 -11.44 -25.59
N GLY A 325 -10.73 -10.62 -25.77
CA GLY A 325 -12.03 -10.81 -25.11
C GLY A 325 -12.08 -10.33 -23.66
N HIS A 326 -11.11 -9.53 -23.21
CA HIS A 326 -11.12 -8.98 -21.85
C HIS A 326 -12.24 -7.95 -21.72
N ARG A 327 -13.30 -8.29 -20.97
CA ARG A 327 -14.31 -7.33 -20.52
C ARG A 327 -13.84 -6.77 -19.18
N PRO A 328 -13.52 -5.46 -19.07
CA PRO A 328 -13.26 -4.87 -17.76
C PRO A 328 -14.51 -5.07 -16.90
N GLN A 329 -14.36 -5.74 -15.76
CA GLN A 329 -15.36 -5.75 -14.69
C GLN A 329 -15.26 -4.46 -13.89
#